data_AF-A0A418XAQ2-F1
#
_entry.id   AF-A0A418XAQ2-F1
#
_cell.length_a   1.000
_cell.length_b   1.000
_cell.length_c   1.000
_cell.angle_alpha   90.00
_cell.angle_beta   90.00
_cell.angle_gamma   90.00
#
_symmetry.space_group_name_H-M   'P 1'
#
loop_
_entity.id
_entity.type
_entity.pdbx_description
1 polymer ?
#
loop_
_entity_poly.entity_id
_entity_poly.type
_entity_poly.pdbx_seq_one_letter_code
_entity_poly.pdbx_strand_id
1 'polypeptide(L)'
;MASVGRNQPCPCGSGKKYKKCHGDIEHLEHIANVMAAVPAMRARHEAQEHQRTVQQGLGRPIIAAKMDGYQIVAVKNRLHYSQKWKTFHDFLINYIVSALGTEWGNAELLKPLDQRHPILVWYHKLCEQQRLSIKEPGKVATARMTGAVGAYMNLAYDLYALDHNAELQAKLIQRIRNAELFPGACYEVHVAAKLVRAGFELKFENEDDRSTSHCEFTATNTRTGKQFSVEAKRSESGRITRQLVRALNKTASYTRIVFIDMNTPDPSNSKNIPPYVQRAFDLLRRFETVDPQAQRLPPAYVFLTNAPWDHHLDSIEWRQLVLADGFHIEDFKLDHAFSSLRDAITSRQNHIEMHGLLTSIQKHSEIPSTFDGENPELAFVDSKSRLLIGNKYIVPGDDGTEVECILTSAVVNEQEKIAFCGATSIDGRGILFRAPLSDAELAAWKRHSDTFFGEVSRSSTSKTALDMYDFLMETYSKSTKAKLLEFLAAAPDIVQLAALDQPALASVYCERLATHLFAKAGPTLGPVLQTKWRGSPPAPNKRMDEAER
;
A
#
# COMPACT_ATOMS: atom_id res chain seq x y z
N MET A 1 -0.04 -10.68 -53.93
CA MET A 1 0.66 -11.94 -53.60
C MET A 1 -0.22 -13.09 -54.09
N ALA A 2 0.33 -14.06 -54.83
CA ALA A 2 -0.43 -15.22 -55.29
C ALA A 2 -0.96 -16.04 -54.07
N SER A 3 -2.23 -16.43 -54.08
CA SER A 3 -2.80 -17.24 -53.01
C SER A 3 -2.19 -18.64 -53.02
N VAL A 4 -1.59 -19.05 -51.90
CA VAL A 4 -1.00 -20.39 -51.76
C VAL A 4 -2.12 -21.42 -51.81
N GLY A 5 -1.99 -22.42 -52.69
CA GLY A 5 -3.00 -23.45 -52.85
C GLY A 5 -3.14 -24.30 -51.58
N ARG A 6 -4.37 -24.62 -51.18
CA ARG A 6 -4.69 -25.35 -49.92
C ARG A 6 -3.90 -26.66 -49.72
N ASN A 7 -3.52 -27.35 -50.81
CA ASN A 7 -2.75 -28.59 -50.78
C ASN A 7 -1.24 -28.42 -51.07
N GLN A 8 -0.76 -27.21 -51.37
CA GLN A 8 0.66 -26.93 -51.59
C GLN A 8 1.45 -26.95 -50.27
N PRO A 9 2.78 -27.18 -50.32
CA PRO A 9 3.65 -27.03 -49.15
C PRO A 9 3.51 -25.64 -48.53
N CYS A 10 3.50 -25.59 -47.20
CA CYS A 10 3.36 -24.34 -46.46
C CYS A 10 4.62 -23.46 -46.62
N PRO A 11 4.50 -22.14 -46.90
CA PRO A 11 5.65 -21.26 -47.13
C PRO A 11 6.60 -21.09 -45.93
N CYS A 12 6.18 -21.49 -44.73
CA CYS A 12 7.00 -21.43 -43.51
C CYS A 12 8.11 -22.49 -43.43
N GLY A 13 8.23 -23.37 -44.43
CA GLY A 13 9.27 -24.41 -44.46
C GLY A 13 8.98 -25.64 -43.58
N SER A 14 7.77 -25.76 -43.00
CA SER A 14 7.42 -26.88 -42.10
C SER A 14 7.28 -28.25 -42.79
N GLY A 15 7.34 -28.32 -44.12
CA GLY A 15 7.09 -29.53 -44.91
C GLY A 15 5.63 -30.00 -44.93
N LYS A 16 4.72 -29.37 -44.17
CA LYS A 16 3.28 -29.69 -44.14
C LYS A 16 2.52 -29.01 -45.29
N LYS A 17 1.39 -29.58 -45.70
CA LYS A 17 0.43 -28.89 -46.60
C LYS A 17 -0.10 -27.63 -45.91
N TYR A 18 -0.34 -26.54 -46.66
CA TYR A 18 -0.82 -25.26 -46.12
C TYR A 18 -2.04 -25.45 -45.19
N LYS A 19 -3.03 -26.26 -45.59
CA LYS A 19 -4.23 -26.59 -44.78
C LYS A 19 -4.03 -27.36 -43.48
N LYS A 20 -2.81 -27.85 -43.21
CA LYS A 20 -2.42 -28.56 -41.98
C LYS A 20 -1.35 -27.77 -41.20
N CYS A 21 -1.23 -26.49 -41.51
CA CYS A 21 -0.25 -25.55 -40.95
C CYS A 21 -0.90 -24.16 -40.88
N HIS A 22 -0.40 -23.14 -41.59
CA HIS A 22 -0.91 -21.78 -41.53
C HIS A 22 -2.32 -21.56 -42.14
N GLY A 23 -2.84 -22.55 -42.89
CA GLY A 23 -4.21 -22.56 -43.41
C GLY A 23 -5.08 -23.63 -42.73
N ASP A 24 -4.64 -24.17 -41.60
CA ASP A 24 -5.41 -25.09 -40.78
C ASP A 24 -6.47 -24.31 -40.01
N ILE A 25 -7.75 -24.58 -40.32
CA ILE A 25 -8.88 -23.80 -39.83
C ILE A 25 -9.04 -24.00 -38.32
N GLU A 26 -8.88 -25.22 -37.81
CA GLU A 26 -8.99 -25.49 -36.36
C GLU A 26 -7.87 -24.78 -35.59
N HIS A 27 -6.67 -24.74 -36.15
CA HIS A 27 -5.54 -24.03 -35.54
C HIS A 27 -5.72 -22.50 -35.59
N LEU A 28 -6.23 -21.96 -36.71
CA LEU A 28 -6.53 -20.55 -36.87
C LEU A 28 -7.68 -20.11 -35.96
N GLU A 29 -8.72 -20.92 -35.81
CA GLU A 29 -9.81 -20.70 -34.85
C GLU A 29 -9.29 -20.74 -33.41
N HIS A 30 -8.41 -21.70 -33.07
CA HIS A 30 -7.77 -21.73 -31.76
C HIS A 30 -6.94 -20.47 -31.49
N ILE A 31 -6.11 -20.02 -32.45
CA ILE A 31 -5.33 -18.77 -32.32
C ILE A 31 -6.27 -17.57 -32.18
N ALA A 32 -7.33 -17.49 -32.98
CA ALA A 32 -8.31 -16.41 -32.91
C ALA A 32 -9.02 -16.37 -31.55
N ASN A 33 -9.41 -17.54 -31.00
CA ASN A 33 -10.01 -17.66 -29.68
C ASN A 33 -9.05 -17.23 -28.56
N VAL A 34 -7.77 -17.63 -28.64
CA VAL A 34 -6.74 -17.20 -27.69
C VAL A 34 -6.54 -15.68 -27.79
N MET A 35 -6.36 -15.14 -29.00
CA MET A 35 -6.18 -13.69 -29.22
C MET A 35 -7.38 -12.87 -28.74
N ALA A 36 -8.61 -13.36 -28.94
CA ALA A 36 -9.82 -12.73 -28.42
C ALA A 36 -9.89 -12.73 -26.88
N ALA A 37 -9.28 -13.72 -26.22
CA ALA A 37 -9.21 -13.81 -24.76
C ALA A 37 -8.07 -12.97 -24.14
N VAL A 38 -7.04 -12.60 -24.91
CA VAL A 38 -5.85 -11.87 -24.41
C VAL A 38 -6.20 -10.60 -23.62
N PRO A 39 -7.09 -9.69 -24.09
CA PRO A 39 -7.43 -8.48 -23.33
C PRO A 39 -8.01 -8.78 -21.94
N ALA A 40 -8.92 -9.75 -21.86
CA ALA A 40 -9.52 -10.15 -20.59
C ALA A 40 -8.54 -10.89 -19.68
N MET A 41 -7.64 -11.72 -20.23
CA MET A 41 -6.56 -12.35 -19.45
C MET A 41 -5.59 -11.31 -18.89
N ARG A 42 -5.22 -10.31 -19.69
CA ARG A 42 -4.38 -9.20 -19.27
C ARG A 42 -5.04 -8.38 -18.17
N ALA A 43 -6.31 -7.99 -18.35
CA ALA A 43 -7.07 -7.25 -17.34
C ALA A 43 -7.17 -8.02 -16.01
N ARG A 44 -7.38 -9.34 -16.07
CA ARG A 44 -7.38 -10.22 -14.88
C ARG A 44 -6.03 -10.27 -14.18
N HIS A 45 -4.95 -10.43 -14.93
CA HIS A 45 -3.60 -10.41 -14.37
C HIS A 45 -3.28 -9.06 -13.72
N GLU A 46 -3.64 -7.95 -14.38
CA GLU A 46 -3.47 -6.59 -13.83
C GLU A 46 -4.28 -6.39 -12.54
N ALA A 47 -5.51 -6.91 -12.47
CA ALA A 47 -6.33 -6.86 -11.25
C ALA A 47 -5.78 -7.73 -10.12
N GLN A 48 -5.27 -8.93 -10.42
CA GLN A 48 -4.62 -9.79 -9.44
C GLN A 48 -3.37 -9.13 -8.87
N GLU A 49 -2.52 -8.56 -9.72
CA GLU A 49 -1.31 -7.86 -9.29
C GLU A 49 -1.61 -6.58 -8.52
N HIS A 50 -2.66 -5.84 -8.91
CA HIS A 50 -3.15 -4.69 -8.15
C HIS A 50 -3.61 -5.11 -6.75
N GLN A 51 -4.46 -6.14 -6.66
CA GLN A 51 -4.97 -6.67 -5.41
C GLN A 51 -3.84 -7.18 -4.50
N ARG A 52 -2.89 -7.94 -5.06
CA ARG A 52 -1.69 -8.41 -4.38
C ARG A 52 -0.89 -7.25 -3.82
N THR A 53 -0.68 -6.19 -4.60
CA THR A 53 0.04 -4.99 -4.14
C THR A 53 -0.71 -4.26 -3.04
N VAL A 54 -2.05 -4.15 -3.13
CA VAL A 54 -2.88 -3.53 -2.08
C VAL A 54 -2.82 -4.30 -0.77
N GLN A 55 -2.70 -5.64 -0.81
CA GLN A 55 -2.61 -6.46 0.40
C GLN A 55 -1.18 -6.55 0.96
N GLN A 56 -0.19 -6.78 0.09
CA GLN A 56 1.17 -7.16 0.50
C GLN A 56 2.18 -6.01 0.44
N GLY A 57 1.84 -4.91 -0.24
CA GLY A 57 2.72 -3.79 -0.51
C GLY A 57 3.58 -3.98 -1.76
N LEU A 58 4.56 -3.08 -1.91
CA LEU A 58 5.44 -2.95 -3.07
C LEU A 58 6.76 -3.74 -2.93
N GLY A 59 6.96 -4.41 -1.80
CA GLY A 59 8.07 -5.35 -1.63
C GLY A 59 7.91 -6.57 -2.55
N ARG A 60 8.89 -7.47 -2.50
CA ARG A 60 8.78 -8.80 -3.09
C ARG A 60 7.50 -9.49 -2.58
N PRO A 61 6.71 -10.07 -3.49
CA PRO A 61 5.44 -10.69 -3.15
C PRO A 61 5.65 -11.93 -2.27
N ILE A 62 4.59 -12.37 -1.60
CA ILE A 62 4.58 -13.68 -0.96
C ILE A 62 4.69 -14.75 -2.07
N ILE A 63 5.82 -15.46 -2.10
CA ILE A 63 6.05 -16.55 -3.05
C ILE A 63 5.66 -17.85 -2.38
N ALA A 64 4.55 -18.44 -2.82
CA ALA A 64 4.02 -19.66 -2.23
C ALA A 64 3.39 -20.58 -3.29
N ALA A 65 3.37 -21.88 -3.02
CA ALA A 65 2.76 -22.89 -3.87
C ALA A 65 2.22 -24.06 -3.04
N LYS A 66 1.24 -24.79 -3.60
CA LYS A 66 0.75 -26.05 -3.03
C LYS A 66 1.30 -27.23 -3.84
N MET A 67 1.89 -28.21 -3.16
CA MET A 67 2.43 -29.43 -3.79
C MET A 67 2.26 -30.61 -2.83
N ASP A 68 1.65 -31.71 -3.29
CA ASP A 68 1.42 -32.94 -2.52
C ASP A 68 0.83 -32.71 -1.12
N GLY A 69 -0.13 -31.79 -1.01
CA GLY A 69 -0.80 -31.43 0.25
C GLY A 69 0.02 -30.50 1.17
N TYR A 70 1.27 -30.16 0.81
CA TYR A 70 2.07 -29.15 1.50
C TYR A 70 1.80 -27.76 0.94
N GLN A 71 1.67 -26.80 1.85
CA GLN A 71 1.86 -25.39 1.54
C GLN A 71 3.36 -25.10 1.65
N ILE A 72 3.95 -24.58 0.57
CA ILE A 72 5.37 -24.19 0.48
C ILE A 72 5.44 -22.66 0.39
N VAL A 73 6.36 -22.05 1.11
CA VAL A 73 6.62 -20.60 1.12
C VAL A 73 8.12 -20.37 0.96
N ALA A 74 8.50 -19.54 -0.01
CA ALA A 74 9.89 -19.15 -0.20
C ALA A 74 10.22 -17.89 0.61
N VAL A 75 11.30 -17.96 1.38
CA VAL A 75 11.85 -16.82 2.13
C VAL A 75 13.29 -16.63 1.70
N LYS A 76 13.55 -15.60 0.89
CA LYS A 76 14.86 -15.37 0.26
C LYS A 76 15.32 -16.61 -0.52
N ASN A 77 16.33 -17.32 -0.03
CA ASN A 77 16.89 -18.54 -0.62
C ASN A 77 16.49 -19.82 0.14
N ARG A 78 15.49 -19.75 1.03
CA ARG A 78 15.02 -20.86 1.87
C ARG A 78 13.59 -21.24 1.51
N LEU A 79 13.28 -22.52 1.58
CA LEU A 79 11.93 -23.05 1.43
C LEU A 79 11.41 -23.53 2.79
N HIS A 80 10.26 -23.01 3.18
CA HIS A 80 9.51 -23.41 4.35
C HIS A 80 8.27 -24.16 3.89
N TYR A 81 7.90 -25.26 4.55
CA TYR A 81 6.75 -26.04 4.13
C TYR A 81 6.02 -26.70 5.30
N SER A 82 4.69 -26.85 5.15
CA SER A 82 3.84 -27.54 6.12
C SER A 82 2.51 -27.93 5.48
N GLN A 83 1.96 -29.09 5.86
CA GLN A 83 0.59 -29.48 5.50
C GLN A 83 -0.47 -28.76 6.36
N LYS A 84 -0.04 -28.13 7.46
CA LYS A 84 -0.93 -27.49 8.43
C LYS A 84 -1.24 -26.04 8.10
N TRP A 85 -0.50 -25.40 7.21
CA TRP A 85 -0.75 -24.01 6.85
C TRP A 85 -1.94 -23.90 5.91
N LYS A 86 -2.99 -23.24 6.37
CA LYS A 86 -4.18 -22.89 5.56
C LYS A 86 -4.18 -21.42 5.21
N THR A 87 -3.61 -20.60 6.09
CA THR A 87 -3.51 -19.15 5.97
C THR A 87 -2.06 -18.70 6.08
N PHE A 88 -1.77 -17.50 5.59
CA PHE A 88 -0.45 -16.88 5.78
C PHE A 88 -0.13 -16.65 7.27
N HIS A 89 -1.15 -16.43 8.10
CA HIS A 89 -1.00 -16.35 9.56
C HIS A 89 -0.41 -17.64 10.16
N ASP A 90 -0.85 -18.82 9.69
CA ASP A 90 -0.30 -20.10 10.16
C ASP A 90 1.19 -20.23 9.83
N PHE A 91 1.59 -19.77 8.64
CA PHE A 91 2.99 -19.71 8.24
C PHE A 91 3.76 -18.75 9.15
N LEU A 92 3.26 -17.54 9.38
CA LEU A 92 3.92 -16.52 10.20
C LEU A 92 4.18 -17.00 11.64
N ILE A 93 3.22 -17.70 12.25
CA ILE A 93 3.37 -18.29 13.60
C ILE A 93 4.55 -19.27 13.65
N ASN A 94 4.73 -20.08 12.60
CA ASN A 94 5.87 -21.00 12.53
C ASN A 94 7.17 -20.28 12.12
N TYR A 95 7.07 -19.29 11.25
CA TYR A 95 8.22 -18.57 10.72
C TYR A 95 8.96 -17.80 11.82
N ILE A 96 8.25 -17.11 12.70
CA ILE A 96 8.88 -16.37 13.81
C ILE A 96 9.68 -17.28 14.74
N VAL A 97 9.23 -18.53 14.96
CA VAL A 97 10.01 -19.54 15.72
C VAL A 97 11.32 -19.86 15.03
N SER A 98 11.31 -20.03 13.70
CA SER A 98 12.54 -20.27 12.92
C SER A 98 13.44 -19.04 12.89
N ALA A 99 12.88 -17.84 12.74
CA ALA A 99 13.62 -16.58 12.68
C ALA A 99 14.31 -16.26 14.02
N LEU A 100 13.59 -16.45 15.13
CA LEU A 100 14.10 -16.23 16.47
C LEU A 100 14.86 -17.43 17.04
N GLY A 101 14.96 -18.56 16.32
CA GLY A 101 15.70 -19.74 16.76
C GLY A 101 14.94 -20.58 17.78
N THR A 102 14.70 -21.84 17.41
CA THR A 102 13.93 -22.81 18.20
C THR A 102 14.52 -23.04 19.60
N GLU A 103 15.84 -23.16 19.71
CA GLU A 103 16.52 -23.39 21.00
C GLU A 103 16.29 -22.25 22.00
N TRP A 104 16.40 -21.00 21.53
CA TRP A 104 16.13 -19.83 22.36
C TRP A 104 14.66 -19.79 22.82
N GLY A 105 13.72 -20.01 21.90
CA GLY A 105 12.29 -20.03 22.23
C GLY A 105 11.95 -21.13 23.25
N ASN A 106 12.51 -22.33 23.09
CA ASN A 106 12.33 -23.43 24.03
C ASN A 106 12.92 -23.11 25.41
N ALA A 107 14.09 -22.47 25.48
CA ALA A 107 14.69 -22.03 26.74
C ALA A 107 13.81 -20.97 27.45
N GLU A 108 13.23 -20.02 26.72
CA GLU A 108 12.27 -19.06 27.28
C GLU A 108 10.99 -19.74 27.80
N LEU A 109 10.47 -20.75 27.08
CA LEU A 109 9.27 -21.48 27.51
C LEU A 109 9.45 -22.26 28.83
N LEU A 110 10.68 -22.61 29.20
CA LEU A 110 10.96 -23.24 30.50
C LEU A 110 10.86 -22.26 31.69
N LYS A 111 10.91 -20.95 31.44
CA LYS A 111 10.79 -19.93 32.49
C LYS A 111 9.33 -19.76 32.94
N PRO A 112 9.09 -19.34 34.20
CA PRO A 112 7.79 -18.82 34.64
C PRO A 112 7.29 -17.70 33.73
N LEU A 113 5.97 -17.63 33.50
CA LEU A 113 5.37 -16.71 32.50
C LEU A 113 5.77 -15.24 32.69
N ASP A 114 5.85 -14.79 33.94
CA ASP A 114 6.26 -13.44 34.35
C ASP A 114 7.75 -13.14 34.14
N GLN A 115 8.57 -14.17 33.94
CA GLN A 115 10.02 -14.07 33.68
C GLN A 115 10.37 -14.33 32.20
N ARG A 116 9.37 -14.65 31.37
CA ARG A 116 9.59 -14.88 29.94
C ARG A 116 9.84 -13.58 29.21
N HIS A 117 10.61 -13.67 28.13
CA HIS A 117 10.70 -12.60 27.15
C HIS A 117 9.29 -12.19 26.64
N PRO A 118 9.02 -10.88 26.41
CA PRO A 118 7.69 -10.40 26.00
C PRO A 118 7.06 -11.16 24.83
N ILE A 119 7.85 -11.51 23.82
CA ILE A 119 7.41 -12.31 22.66
C ILE A 119 6.74 -13.63 23.09
N LEU A 120 7.26 -14.30 24.11
CA LEU A 120 6.72 -15.58 24.59
C LEU A 120 5.52 -15.39 25.51
N VAL A 121 5.38 -14.22 26.14
CA VAL A 121 4.13 -13.81 26.81
C VAL A 121 3.03 -13.60 25.76
N TRP A 122 3.35 -12.93 24.65
CA TRP A 122 2.40 -12.75 23.54
C TRP A 122 2.00 -14.07 22.91
N TYR A 123 2.98 -14.96 22.68
CA TYR A 123 2.75 -16.31 22.18
C TYR A 123 1.82 -17.12 23.09
N HIS A 124 1.99 -17.03 24.41
CA HIS A 124 1.11 -17.69 25.37
C HIS A 124 -0.35 -17.22 25.21
N LYS A 125 -0.56 -15.91 25.14
CA LYS A 125 -1.90 -15.31 24.94
C LYS A 125 -2.50 -15.65 23.57
N LEU A 126 -1.67 -15.72 22.52
CA LEU A 126 -2.09 -16.24 21.21
C LEU A 126 -2.61 -17.67 21.32
N CYS A 127 -1.89 -18.56 22.03
CA CYS A 127 -2.32 -19.94 22.23
C CYS A 127 -3.62 -20.03 23.05
N GLU A 128 -3.81 -19.18 24.06
CA GLU A 128 -5.08 -19.05 24.80
C GLU A 128 -6.22 -18.66 23.87
N GLN A 129 -6.03 -17.62 23.07
CA GLN A 129 -7.04 -17.15 22.13
C GLN A 129 -7.38 -18.22 21.08
N GLN A 130 -6.38 -18.90 20.53
CA GLN A 130 -6.59 -20.01 19.58
C GLN A 130 -7.45 -21.14 20.19
N ARG A 131 -7.20 -21.53 21.44
CA ARG A 131 -8.01 -22.53 22.15
C ARG A 131 -9.47 -22.10 22.31
N LEU A 132 -9.72 -20.80 22.48
CA LEU A 132 -11.08 -20.27 22.63
C LEU A 132 -11.79 -20.14 21.28
N SER A 133 -11.08 -19.71 20.23
CA SER A 133 -11.67 -19.37 18.93
C SER A 133 -11.78 -20.54 17.96
N ILE A 134 -10.82 -21.48 17.96
CA ILE A 134 -10.82 -22.62 17.03
C ILE A 134 -11.71 -23.73 17.60
N LYS A 135 -12.91 -23.89 17.03
CA LYS A 135 -13.86 -24.94 17.44
C LYS A 135 -13.65 -26.27 16.71
N GLU A 136 -13.20 -26.21 15.47
CA GLU A 136 -12.98 -27.38 14.62
C GLU A 136 -11.51 -27.41 14.14
N PRO A 137 -10.68 -28.33 14.66
CA PRO A 137 -9.28 -28.44 14.27
C PRO A 137 -9.12 -28.63 12.76
N GLY A 138 -8.19 -27.88 12.15
CA GLY A 138 -7.89 -27.96 10.72
C GLY A 138 -8.79 -27.13 9.81
N LYS A 139 -9.86 -26.52 10.34
CA LYS A 139 -10.64 -25.50 9.64
C LYS A 139 -10.16 -24.09 10.01
N VAL A 140 -10.28 -23.17 9.06
CA VAL A 140 -9.97 -21.75 9.28
C VAL A 140 -10.99 -21.16 10.25
N ALA A 141 -10.52 -20.38 11.21
CA ALA A 141 -11.35 -19.67 12.18
C ALA A 141 -10.97 -18.18 12.21
N THR A 142 -11.96 -17.33 12.47
CA THR A 142 -11.80 -15.88 12.54
C THR A 142 -11.94 -15.40 13.98
N ALA A 143 -11.06 -14.51 14.42
CA ALA A 143 -11.12 -13.87 15.73
C ALA A 143 -10.59 -12.44 15.64
N ARG A 144 -11.07 -11.55 16.52
CA ARG A 144 -10.48 -10.21 16.66
C ARG A 144 -9.10 -10.33 17.30
N MET A 145 -8.12 -9.58 16.81
CA MET A 145 -6.80 -9.54 17.42
C MET A 145 -6.85 -8.78 18.75
N THR A 146 -6.48 -9.46 19.84
CA THR A 146 -6.07 -8.77 21.07
C THR A 146 -4.73 -8.07 20.86
N GLY A 147 -4.32 -7.16 21.76
CA GLY A 147 -3.02 -6.50 21.67
C GLY A 147 -1.86 -7.50 21.60
N ALA A 148 -1.91 -8.60 22.37
CA ALA A 148 -0.89 -9.64 22.33
C ALA A 148 -0.79 -10.34 20.97
N VAL A 149 -1.95 -10.69 20.37
CA VAL A 149 -1.98 -11.28 19.02
C VAL A 149 -1.49 -10.26 17.99
N GLY A 150 -1.91 -9.00 18.10
CA GLY A 150 -1.45 -7.92 17.23
C GLY A 150 0.07 -7.73 17.27
N ALA A 151 0.66 -7.66 18.46
CA ALA A 151 2.10 -7.54 18.67
C ALA A 151 2.87 -8.74 18.08
N TYR A 152 2.42 -9.96 18.38
CA TYR A 152 3.08 -11.18 17.91
C TYR A 152 3.04 -11.32 16.39
N MET A 153 1.85 -11.15 15.79
CA MET A 153 1.66 -11.32 14.35
C MET A 153 2.35 -10.22 13.54
N ASN A 154 2.33 -8.97 14.00
CA ASN A 154 3.06 -7.89 13.32
C ASN A 154 4.56 -8.08 13.39
N LEU A 155 5.11 -8.51 14.54
CA LEU A 155 6.54 -8.83 14.63
C LEU A 155 6.90 -9.99 13.69
N ALA A 156 6.09 -11.05 13.65
CA ALA A 156 6.30 -12.18 12.75
C ALA A 156 6.30 -11.73 11.27
N TYR A 157 5.33 -10.89 10.89
CA TYR A 157 5.22 -10.38 9.54
C TYR A 157 6.38 -9.45 9.17
N ASP A 158 6.80 -8.58 10.09
CA ASP A 158 7.89 -7.64 9.84
C ASP A 158 9.26 -8.34 9.75
N LEU A 159 9.49 -9.38 10.56
CA LEU A 159 10.65 -10.27 10.41
C LEU A 159 10.64 -11.01 9.07
N TYR A 160 9.47 -11.47 8.61
CA TYR A 160 9.33 -12.11 7.30
C TYR A 160 9.61 -11.12 6.17
N ALA A 161 8.95 -9.96 6.21
CA ALA A 161 9.08 -8.93 5.19
C ALA A 161 10.54 -8.48 5.06
N LEU A 162 11.23 -8.28 6.19
CA LEU A 162 12.63 -7.88 6.20
C LEU A 162 13.56 -8.96 5.63
N ASP A 163 13.42 -10.21 6.08
CA ASP A 163 14.27 -11.31 5.62
C ASP A 163 14.05 -11.65 4.14
N HIS A 164 12.79 -11.63 3.68
CA HIS A 164 12.45 -11.94 2.30
C HIS A 164 12.95 -10.86 1.32
N ASN A 165 13.03 -9.59 1.76
CA ASN A 165 13.36 -8.45 0.91
C ASN A 165 14.78 -7.93 1.04
N ALA A 166 15.40 -8.09 2.21
CA ALA A 166 16.73 -7.57 2.50
C ALA A 166 17.57 -8.62 3.25
N GLU A 167 17.90 -8.32 4.51
CA GLU A 167 18.71 -9.17 5.37
C GLU A 167 18.23 -9.08 6.80
N LEU A 168 18.08 -10.24 7.44
CA LEU A 168 17.85 -10.35 8.87
C LEU A 168 19.19 -10.55 9.59
N GLN A 169 19.82 -9.44 9.97
CA GLN A 169 21.16 -9.47 10.56
C GLN A 169 21.18 -10.23 11.89
N ALA A 170 22.20 -11.07 12.09
CA ALA A 170 22.33 -11.88 13.29
C ALA A 170 22.36 -11.04 14.59
N LYS A 171 23.01 -9.87 14.54
CA LYS A 171 23.05 -8.92 15.67
C LYS A 171 21.69 -8.34 16.01
N LEU A 172 20.90 -7.97 15.00
CA LEU A 172 19.54 -7.50 15.21
C LEU A 172 18.69 -8.60 15.89
N ILE A 173 18.82 -9.85 15.46
CA ILE A 173 18.16 -10.98 16.13
C ILE A 173 18.63 -11.17 17.57
N GLN A 174 19.93 -11.05 17.85
CA GLN A 174 20.45 -11.10 19.22
C GLN A 174 19.86 -10.00 20.09
N ARG A 175 19.71 -8.77 19.57
CA ARG A 175 19.06 -7.66 20.29
C ARG A 175 17.57 -7.92 20.52
N ILE A 176 16.87 -8.51 19.55
CA ILE A 176 15.45 -8.90 19.70
C ILE A 176 15.26 -9.98 20.77
N ARG A 177 16.21 -10.91 20.92
CA ARG A 177 16.16 -11.96 21.95
C ARG A 177 16.51 -11.46 23.36
N ASN A 178 17.14 -10.29 23.46
CA ASN A 178 17.53 -9.68 24.73
C ASN A 178 16.42 -8.76 25.23
N ALA A 179 15.83 -9.08 26.40
CA ALA A 179 14.68 -8.36 26.92
C ALA A 179 14.90 -6.85 27.12
N GLU A 180 16.12 -6.42 27.46
CA GLU A 180 16.44 -5.00 27.69
C GLU A 180 16.56 -4.22 26.38
N LEU A 181 17.14 -4.85 25.35
CA LEU A 181 17.35 -4.25 24.03
C LEU A 181 16.14 -4.42 23.09
N PHE A 182 15.24 -5.35 23.43
CA PHE A 182 14.10 -5.75 22.62
C PHE A 182 13.24 -4.58 22.14
N PRO A 183 12.81 -3.61 22.98
CA PRO A 183 11.87 -2.60 22.52
C PRO A 183 12.42 -1.71 21.41
N GLY A 184 13.71 -1.34 21.48
CA GLY A 184 14.38 -0.58 20.42
C GLY A 184 14.54 -1.40 19.14
N ALA A 185 15.07 -2.62 19.26
CA ALA A 185 15.29 -3.51 18.12
C ALA A 185 13.99 -3.93 17.42
N CYS A 186 12.92 -4.16 18.19
CA CYS A 186 11.59 -4.44 17.64
C CYS A 186 11.07 -3.26 16.82
N TYR A 187 11.28 -2.03 17.31
CA TYR A 187 10.86 -0.84 16.56
C TYR A 187 11.69 -0.62 15.30
N GLU A 188 12.99 -0.90 15.32
CA GLU A 188 13.85 -0.87 14.12
C GLU A 188 13.31 -1.83 13.04
N VAL A 189 12.97 -3.07 13.40
CA VAL A 189 12.34 -4.04 12.48
C VAL A 189 11.01 -3.51 11.94
N HIS A 190 10.16 -2.95 12.82
CA HIS A 190 8.88 -2.37 12.42
C HIS A 190 9.03 -1.20 11.43
N VAL A 191 10.08 -0.39 11.53
CA VAL A 191 10.35 0.72 10.59
C VAL A 191 10.90 0.18 9.27
N ALA A 192 11.86 -0.75 9.33
CA ALA A 192 12.44 -1.38 8.14
C ALA A 192 11.36 -2.06 7.29
N ALA A 193 10.47 -2.83 7.92
CA ALA A 193 9.40 -3.54 7.21
C ALA A 193 8.36 -2.59 6.57
N LYS A 194 8.05 -1.44 7.19
CA LYS A 194 7.20 -0.40 6.59
C LYS A 194 7.81 0.17 5.31
N LEU A 195 9.12 0.43 5.33
CA LEU A 195 9.84 0.94 4.16
C LEU A 195 9.90 -0.09 3.04
N VAL A 196 10.17 -1.37 3.37
CA VAL A 196 10.10 -2.47 2.41
C VAL A 196 8.72 -2.54 1.75
N ARG A 197 7.63 -2.54 2.54
CA ARG A 197 6.26 -2.54 2.00
C ARG A 197 5.94 -1.29 1.17
N ALA A 198 6.63 -0.17 1.42
CA ALA A 198 6.54 1.05 0.63
C ALA A 198 7.44 1.07 -0.63
N GLY A 199 8.11 -0.04 -0.94
CA GLY A 199 8.94 -0.16 -2.15
C GLY A 199 10.33 0.46 -1.99
N PHE A 200 10.88 0.47 -0.78
CA PHE A 200 12.28 0.83 -0.55
C PHE A 200 13.16 -0.42 -0.44
N GLU A 201 14.32 -0.35 -1.08
CA GLU A 201 15.43 -1.27 -0.81
C GLU A 201 16.25 -0.76 0.36
N LEU A 202 16.65 -1.67 1.26
CA LEU A 202 17.36 -1.32 2.49
C LEU A 202 18.80 -1.84 2.44
N LYS A 203 19.73 -0.99 2.89
CA LYS A 203 21.11 -1.35 3.16
C LYS A 203 21.43 -0.95 4.61
N PHE A 204 21.65 -1.95 5.46
CA PHE A 204 22.03 -1.74 6.84
C PHE A 204 23.44 -1.19 6.96
N GLU A 205 23.63 -0.28 7.91
CA GLU A 205 24.96 0.22 8.24
C GLU A 205 25.77 -0.85 8.98
N ASN A 206 27.09 -0.72 8.96
CA ASN A 206 27.98 -1.67 9.62
C ASN A 206 28.00 -1.43 11.13
N GLU A 207 27.25 -2.22 11.90
CA GLU A 207 27.22 -2.14 13.37
C GLU A 207 28.57 -2.44 14.07
N ASP A 208 29.59 -2.95 13.36
CA ASP A 208 30.95 -3.10 13.91
C ASP A 208 31.77 -1.81 13.87
N ASP A 209 31.36 -0.83 13.07
CA ASP A 209 32.06 0.44 13.00
C ASP A 209 31.67 1.33 14.19
N ARG A 210 32.58 1.41 15.16
CA ARG A 210 32.44 2.30 16.32
C ARG A 210 33.16 3.64 16.14
N SER A 211 33.77 3.88 14.98
CA SER A 211 34.52 5.11 14.71
C SER A 211 33.59 6.31 14.54
N THR A 212 32.35 6.10 14.10
CA THR A 212 31.33 7.15 14.04
C THR A 212 29.94 6.64 14.44
N SER A 213 29.03 7.55 14.78
CA SER A 213 27.63 7.21 15.04
C SER A 213 26.83 7.27 13.73
N HIS A 214 26.21 6.17 13.32
CA HIS A 214 25.48 6.08 12.05
C HIS A 214 23.97 5.91 12.27
N CYS A 215 23.18 6.31 11.27
CA CYS A 215 21.77 5.90 11.15
C CYS A 215 21.62 4.37 11.08
N GLU A 216 20.42 3.86 11.35
CA GLU A 216 20.19 2.40 11.39
C GLU A 216 20.38 1.74 10.01
N PHE A 217 19.89 2.38 8.95
CA PHE A 217 20.04 1.90 7.57
C PHE A 217 19.82 3.01 6.54
N THR A 218 20.34 2.80 5.33
CA THR A 218 20.03 3.59 4.15
C THR A 218 18.85 2.95 3.40
N ALA A 219 17.84 3.75 3.05
CA ALA A 219 16.67 3.32 2.28
C ALA A 219 16.66 3.99 0.91
N THR A 220 16.54 3.19 -0.16
CA THR A 220 16.48 3.67 -1.55
C THR A 220 15.10 3.43 -2.12
N ASN A 221 14.40 4.48 -2.55
CA ASN A 221 13.09 4.32 -3.19
C ASN A 221 13.27 3.69 -4.58
N THR A 222 12.70 2.51 -4.81
CA THR A 222 12.91 1.76 -6.07
C THR A 222 12.39 2.47 -7.31
N ARG A 223 11.36 3.33 -7.16
CA ARG A 223 10.75 4.06 -8.28
C ARG A 223 11.55 5.30 -8.68
N THR A 224 12.04 6.06 -7.71
CA THR A 224 12.71 7.35 -7.97
C THR A 224 14.23 7.31 -7.84
N GLY A 225 14.78 6.24 -7.24
CA GLY A 225 16.21 6.11 -6.94
C GLY A 225 16.69 7.01 -5.80
N LYS A 226 15.83 7.86 -5.21
CA LYS A 226 16.24 8.73 -4.10
C LYS A 226 16.58 7.90 -2.87
N GLN A 227 17.66 8.30 -2.20
CA GLN A 227 18.20 7.64 -1.02
C GLN A 227 17.99 8.47 0.23
N PHE A 228 17.77 7.80 1.35
CA PHE A 228 17.49 8.43 2.64
C PHE A 228 18.24 7.70 3.76
N SER A 229 18.74 8.45 4.73
CA SER A 229 19.30 7.87 5.96
C SER A 229 18.18 7.73 6.99
N VAL A 230 17.94 6.53 7.48
CA VAL A 230 16.77 6.24 8.33
C VAL A 230 17.20 6.01 9.77
N GLU A 231 16.50 6.69 10.67
CA GLU A 231 16.66 6.49 12.12
C GLU A 231 15.34 6.05 12.75
N ALA A 232 15.37 5.02 13.58
CA ALA A 232 14.23 4.56 14.36
C ALA A 232 14.50 4.78 15.86
N LYS A 233 13.60 5.49 16.54
CA LYS A 233 13.68 5.73 17.99
C LYS A 233 12.37 5.42 18.69
N ARG A 234 12.46 4.78 19.85
CA ARG A 234 11.32 4.61 20.76
C ARG A 234 11.40 5.55 21.94
N SER A 235 10.29 6.19 22.30
CA SER A 235 10.21 7.15 23.40
C SER A 235 9.63 6.53 24.67
N GLU A 236 10.47 6.15 25.63
CA GLU A 236 10.04 5.57 26.92
C GLU A 236 9.37 6.55 27.91
N SER A 237 9.31 7.86 27.61
CA SER A 237 8.81 8.88 28.56
C SER A 237 8.16 10.10 27.89
N GLY A 238 7.61 9.93 26.68
CA GLY A 238 7.07 11.03 25.88
C GLY A 238 8.12 12.10 25.46
N ARG A 239 9.42 11.82 25.61
CA ARG A 239 10.54 12.73 25.31
C ARG A 239 10.89 12.72 23.82
N ILE A 240 9.91 13.01 22.98
CA ILE A 240 10.01 12.95 21.51
C ILE A 240 11.12 13.88 21.00
N THR A 241 11.18 15.12 21.47
CA THR A 241 12.23 16.09 21.08
C THR A 241 13.64 15.57 21.39
N ARG A 242 13.84 14.90 22.52
CA ARG A 242 15.15 14.31 22.86
C ARG A 242 15.55 13.23 21.87
N GLN A 243 14.59 12.41 21.43
CA GLN A 243 14.85 11.37 20.44
C GLN A 243 15.13 11.95 19.06
N LEU A 244 14.42 13.01 18.67
CA LEU A 244 14.72 13.74 17.44
C LEU A 244 16.14 14.31 17.46
N VAL A 245 16.55 15.00 18.53
CA VAL A 245 17.91 15.55 18.66
C VAL A 245 18.97 14.44 18.55
N ARG A 246 18.75 13.30 19.23
CA ARG A 246 19.66 12.15 19.14
C ARG A 246 19.76 11.59 17.72
N ALA A 247 18.63 11.50 17.02
CA ALA A 247 18.58 11.05 15.63
C ALA A 247 19.33 11.98 14.68
N LEU A 248 19.11 13.29 14.82
CA LEU A 248 19.69 14.30 13.93
C LEU A 248 21.20 14.52 14.15
N ASN A 249 21.70 14.20 15.34
CA ASN A 249 23.14 14.24 15.65
C ASN A 249 23.94 13.05 15.09
N LYS A 250 23.29 11.97 14.62
CA LYS A 250 23.99 10.87 13.96
C LYS A 250 24.52 11.30 12.59
N THR A 251 25.65 10.74 12.19
CA THR A 251 26.19 10.90 10.83
C THR A 251 25.22 10.29 9.83
N ALA A 252 24.93 11.04 8.77
CA ALA A 252 24.05 10.61 7.69
C ALA A 252 24.60 11.09 6.35
N SER A 253 24.56 10.22 5.35
CA SER A 253 25.01 10.54 3.99
C SER A 253 23.90 11.15 3.13
N TYR A 254 22.64 11.05 3.56
CA TYR A 254 21.47 11.48 2.80
C TYR A 254 20.48 12.22 3.69
N THR A 255 19.44 12.82 3.08
CA THR A 255 18.32 13.41 3.80
C THR A 255 17.72 12.38 4.77
N ARG A 256 17.43 12.82 5.99
CA ARG A 256 17.01 11.91 7.06
C ARG A 256 15.50 11.65 7.02
N ILE A 257 15.14 10.40 7.29
CA ILE A 257 13.80 10.02 7.75
C ILE A 257 13.94 9.56 9.19
N VAL A 258 13.30 10.26 10.12
CA VAL A 258 13.36 9.96 11.55
C VAL A 258 12.00 9.44 12.00
N PHE A 259 11.95 8.16 12.33
CA PHE A 259 10.80 7.52 12.95
C PHE A 259 10.90 7.60 14.47
N ILE A 260 9.85 8.09 15.13
CA ILE A 260 9.75 8.15 16.58
C ILE A 260 8.47 7.47 17.03
N ASP A 261 8.59 6.32 17.70
CA ASP A 261 7.50 5.70 18.42
C ASP A 261 7.21 6.50 19.69
N MET A 262 5.99 7.02 19.77
CA MET A 262 5.49 7.76 20.93
C MET A 262 5.26 6.84 22.12
N ASN A 263 5.11 5.53 21.90
CA ASN A 263 4.96 4.51 22.94
C ASN A 263 3.95 4.92 24.03
N THR A 264 2.76 5.35 23.59
CA THR A 264 1.71 5.87 24.46
C THR A 264 0.51 4.93 24.45
N PRO A 265 -0.02 4.49 25.61
CA PRO A 265 -1.25 3.71 25.66
C PRO A 265 -2.40 4.43 24.92
N ASP A 266 -3.07 3.73 24.01
CA ASP A 266 -4.23 4.28 23.29
C ASP A 266 -5.31 3.20 23.05
N PRO A 267 -6.12 2.85 24.07
CA PRO A 267 -7.16 1.85 23.97
C PRO A 267 -8.42 2.43 23.31
N SER A 268 -8.30 2.83 22.04
CA SER A 268 -9.40 3.43 21.28
C SER A 268 -9.46 2.84 19.88
N ASN A 269 -10.64 2.82 19.27
CA ASN A 269 -10.82 2.55 17.84
C ASN A 269 -11.27 3.82 17.08
N SER A 270 -11.22 4.98 17.74
CA SER A 270 -11.70 6.25 17.16
C SER A 270 -10.79 6.76 16.04
N LYS A 271 -11.39 7.36 15.02
CA LYS A 271 -10.67 8.04 13.93
C LYS A 271 -10.23 9.47 14.30
N ASN A 272 -10.69 10.01 15.42
CA ASN A 272 -10.35 11.36 15.85
C ASN A 272 -8.90 11.45 16.30
N ILE A 273 -8.24 12.57 16.04
CA ILE A 273 -6.86 12.78 16.46
C ILE A 273 -6.78 12.78 18.00
N PRO A 274 -5.98 11.89 18.62
CA PRO A 274 -5.83 11.89 20.06
C PRO A 274 -5.07 13.12 20.59
N PRO A 275 -5.39 13.60 21.81
CA PRO A 275 -4.71 14.74 22.43
C PRO A 275 -3.20 14.56 22.57
N TYR A 276 -2.71 13.34 22.79
CA TYR A 276 -1.26 13.11 22.94
C TYR A 276 -0.50 13.31 21.61
N VAL A 277 -1.14 13.05 20.47
CA VAL A 277 -0.56 13.31 19.14
C VAL A 277 -0.49 14.81 18.87
N GLN A 278 -1.56 15.54 19.16
CA GLN A 278 -1.55 17.01 19.07
C GLN A 278 -0.45 17.61 19.96
N ARG A 279 -0.30 17.13 21.21
CA ARG A 279 0.79 17.57 22.10
C ARG A 279 2.18 17.25 21.54
N ALA A 280 2.37 16.07 20.96
CA ALA A 280 3.64 15.69 20.35
C ALA A 280 3.99 16.59 19.16
N PHE A 281 3.01 16.88 18.29
CA PHE A 281 3.14 17.82 17.19
C PHE A 281 3.50 19.23 17.67
N ASP A 282 2.77 19.76 18.67
CA ASP A 282 3.04 21.07 19.25
C ASP A 282 4.44 21.16 19.90
N LEU A 283 4.92 20.09 20.53
CA LEU A 283 6.26 20.04 21.11
C LEU A 283 7.35 20.08 20.04
N LEU A 284 7.19 19.32 18.95
CA LEU A 284 8.12 19.38 17.82
C LEU A 284 8.14 20.77 17.19
N ARG A 285 6.96 21.32 16.94
CA ARG A 285 6.83 22.62 16.28
C ARG A 285 7.38 23.76 17.14
N ARG A 286 7.08 23.75 18.45
CA ARG A 286 7.67 24.70 19.41
C ARG A 286 9.19 24.57 19.48
N PHE A 287 9.72 23.34 19.53
CA PHE A 287 11.16 23.12 19.57
C PHE A 287 11.84 23.71 18.33
N GLU A 288 11.34 23.41 17.14
CA GLU A 288 11.90 23.93 15.89
C GLU A 288 11.89 25.47 15.83
N THR A 289 10.80 26.09 16.27
CA THR A 289 10.63 27.55 16.20
C THR A 289 11.43 28.30 17.28
N VAL A 290 11.46 27.79 18.52
CA VAL A 290 11.89 28.58 19.69
C VAL A 290 13.26 28.17 20.22
N ASP A 291 13.67 26.92 20.04
CA ASP A 291 14.90 26.42 20.65
C ASP A 291 16.13 26.75 19.76
N PRO A 292 17.14 27.48 20.27
CA PRO A 292 18.34 27.80 19.49
C PRO A 292 19.14 26.56 19.05
N GLN A 293 19.02 25.43 19.76
CA GLN A 293 19.64 24.18 19.34
C GLN A 293 19.03 23.67 18.03
N ALA A 294 17.72 23.82 17.86
CA ALA A 294 17.01 23.32 16.68
C ALA A 294 17.53 23.93 15.38
N GLN A 295 17.93 25.20 15.41
CA GLN A 295 18.47 25.94 14.25
C GLN A 295 19.81 25.38 13.75
N ARG A 296 20.52 24.57 14.56
CA ARG A 296 21.78 23.92 14.19
C ARG A 296 21.60 22.49 13.69
N LEU A 297 20.39 21.94 13.81
CA LEU A 297 20.09 20.57 13.42
C LEU A 297 19.72 20.52 11.93
N PRO A 298 20.10 19.45 11.21
CA PRO A 298 19.80 19.29 9.80
C PRO A 298 18.29 19.05 9.55
N PRO A 299 17.80 19.35 8.32
CA PRO A 299 16.43 19.03 7.94
C PRO A 299 16.16 17.53 7.92
N ALA A 300 14.92 17.15 8.22
CA ALA A 300 14.48 15.76 8.20
C ALA A 300 12.97 15.62 8.00
N TYR A 301 12.55 14.50 7.41
CA TYR A 301 11.18 14.02 7.50
C TYR A 301 10.99 13.31 8.84
N VAL A 302 10.04 13.76 9.66
CA VAL A 302 9.80 13.20 10.99
C VAL A 302 8.48 12.47 11.01
N PHE A 303 8.52 11.16 11.25
CA PHE A 303 7.37 10.29 11.39
C PHE A 303 7.13 9.97 12.87
N LEU A 304 6.06 10.50 13.44
CA LEU A 304 5.58 10.09 14.75
C LEU A 304 4.63 8.90 14.58
N THR A 305 4.97 7.77 15.19
CA THR A 305 4.12 6.58 15.16
C THR A 305 3.65 6.20 16.55
N ASN A 306 2.56 5.45 16.64
CA ASN A 306 2.19 4.77 17.87
C ASN A 306 1.55 3.42 17.52
N ALA A 307 2.08 2.33 18.07
CA ALA A 307 1.52 0.98 17.94
C ALA A 307 1.50 0.33 19.34
N PRO A 308 0.50 0.64 20.18
CA PRO A 308 0.56 0.42 21.62
C PRO A 308 0.11 -0.98 22.04
N TRP A 309 0.38 -1.99 21.21
CA TRP A 309 -0.12 -3.36 21.43
C TRP A 309 0.35 -3.96 22.75
N ASP A 310 1.59 -3.65 23.13
CA ASP A 310 2.24 -4.13 24.35
C ASP A 310 1.64 -3.53 25.63
N HIS A 311 0.94 -2.39 25.53
CA HIS A 311 0.18 -1.79 26.64
C HIS A 311 -1.18 -2.45 26.86
N HIS A 312 -1.71 -3.14 25.85
CA HIS A 312 -3.12 -3.55 25.76
C HIS A 312 -3.27 -5.03 25.42
N LEU A 313 -2.45 -5.88 26.04
CA LEU A 313 -2.27 -7.29 25.64
C LEU A 313 -3.58 -8.08 25.52
N ASP A 314 -4.54 -7.87 26.42
CA ASP A 314 -5.81 -8.60 26.46
C ASP A 314 -6.97 -7.85 25.79
N SER A 315 -6.74 -6.59 25.37
CA SER A 315 -7.78 -5.74 24.78
C SER A 315 -7.85 -5.92 23.27
N ILE A 316 -9.07 -5.81 22.74
CA ILE A 316 -9.36 -5.72 21.30
C ILE A 316 -9.54 -4.26 20.84
N GLU A 317 -9.30 -3.31 21.73
CA GLU A 317 -9.37 -1.87 21.52
C GLU A 317 -7.97 -1.28 21.62
N TRP A 318 -7.46 -0.83 20.48
CA TRP A 318 -6.17 -0.19 20.35
C TRP A 318 -6.12 0.54 19.01
N ARG A 319 -5.37 1.65 18.97
CA ARG A 319 -5.20 2.43 17.75
C ARG A 319 -3.74 2.50 17.33
N GLN A 320 -3.50 2.16 16.07
CA GLN A 320 -2.26 2.52 15.39
C GLN A 320 -2.38 3.90 14.76
N LEU A 321 -1.34 4.72 14.89
CA LEU A 321 -1.27 6.02 14.21
C LEU A 321 0.09 6.24 13.57
N VAL A 322 0.07 7.04 12.52
CA VAL A 322 1.24 7.68 11.92
C VAL A 322 0.91 9.14 11.64
N LEU A 323 1.86 10.00 11.93
CA LEU A 323 1.87 11.41 11.57
C LEU A 323 3.23 11.70 10.94
N ALA A 324 3.29 12.39 9.80
CA ALA A 324 4.57 12.83 9.23
C ALA A 324 4.59 14.34 9.07
N ASP A 325 5.69 14.97 9.48
CA ASP A 325 5.89 16.41 9.42
C ASP A 325 7.32 16.74 8.98
N GLY A 326 7.51 17.93 8.41
CA GLY A 326 8.82 18.43 8.01
C GLY A 326 9.53 19.15 9.17
N PHE A 327 10.71 18.67 9.56
CA PHE A 327 11.63 19.45 10.39
C PHE A 327 12.58 20.23 9.47
N HIS A 328 12.47 21.55 9.46
CA HIS A 328 13.13 22.46 8.49
C HIS A 328 12.83 22.15 7.02
N ILE A 329 11.66 21.56 6.73
CA ILE A 329 11.13 21.31 5.38
C ILE A 329 9.74 21.95 5.29
N GLU A 330 9.68 23.23 4.93
CA GLU A 330 8.47 24.05 5.06
C GLU A 330 7.28 23.54 4.26
N ASP A 331 7.50 23.13 3.01
CA ASP A 331 6.47 22.67 2.08
C ASP A 331 6.03 21.22 2.32
N PHE A 332 6.61 20.54 3.31
CA PHE A 332 6.15 19.23 3.82
C PHE A 332 5.50 19.33 5.21
N LYS A 333 5.33 20.54 5.76
CA LYS A 333 4.69 20.70 7.07
C LYS A 333 3.18 20.43 6.99
N LEU A 334 2.64 19.74 7.98
CA LEU A 334 1.21 19.38 8.02
C LEU A 334 0.26 20.58 8.09
N ASP A 335 0.75 21.68 8.64
CA ASP A 335 0.05 22.94 8.76
C ASP A 335 0.46 23.95 7.66
N HIS A 336 1.16 23.50 6.62
CA HIS A 336 1.53 24.33 5.48
C HIS A 336 0.31 24.67 4.63
N ALA A 337 0.13 25.96 4.35
CA ALA A 337 -0.90 26.45 3.46
C ALA A 337 -0.27 26.84 2.12
N PHE A 338 -0.66 26.16 1.05
CA PHE A 338 -0.21 26.47 -0.30
C PHE A 338 -0.96 27.67 -0.88
N SER A 339 -0.24 28.53 -1.60
CA SER A 339 -0.83 29.72 -2.22
C SER A 339 -1.62 29.41 -3.49
N SER A 340 -1.32 28.27 -4.13
CA SER A 340 -1.96 27.80 -5.36
C SER A 340 -1.99 26.27 -5.43
N LEU A 341 -2.84 25.73 -6.32
CA LEU A 341 -2.84 24.29 -6.63
C LEU A 341 -1.50 23.86 -7.27
N ARG A 342 -0.90 24.70 -8.10
CA ARG A 342 0.44 24.48 -8.67
C ARG A 342 1.51 24.25 -7.60
N ASP A 343 1.52 25.06 -6.55
CA ASP A 343 2.50 24.92 -5.45
C ASP A 343 2.28 23.59 -4.71
N ALA A 344 1.02 23.24 -4.44
CA ALA A 344 0.67 21.98 -3.80
C ALA A 344 1.07 20.75 -4.65
N ILE A 345 0.83 20.79 -5.97
CA ILE A 345 1.25 19.74 -6.92
C ILE A 345 2.78 19.62 -6.92
N THR A 346 3.49 20.74 -6.98
CA THR A 346 4.95 20.78 -7.03
C THR A 346 5.57 20.24 -5.76
N SER A 347 5.08 20.67 -4.58
CA SER A 347 5.50 20.13 -3.28
C SER A 347 5.25 18.62 -3.20
N ARG A 348 4.05 18.15 -3.55
CA ARG A 348 3.73 16.72 -3.55
C ARG A 348 4.68 15.92 -4.44
N GLN A 349 5.07 16.46 -5.59
CA GLN A 349 6.04 15.83 -6.48
C GLN A 349 7.46 15.82 -5.88
N ASN A 350 7.88 16.91 -5.22
CA ASN A 350 9.18 17.00 -4.55
C ASN A 350 9.32 15.95 -3.43
N HIS A 351 8.21 15.64 -2.74
CA HIS A 351 8.14 14.73 -1.60
C HIS A 351 7.39 13.41 -1.90
N ILE A 352 7.32 13.02 -3.19
CA ILE A 352 6.49 11.89 -3.63
C ILE A 352 6.84 10.57 -2.95
N GLU A 353 8.10 10.39 -2.52
CA GLU A 353 8.55 9.23 -1.76
C GLU A 353 7.91 9.18 -0.36
N MET A 354 7.77 10.32 0.30
CA MET A 354 7.23 10.40 1.67
C MET A 354 5.71 10.29 1.67
N HIS A 355 5.04 10.88 0.67
CA HIS A 355 3.61 10.65 0.46
C HIS A 355 3.33 9.18 0.13
N GLY A 356 4.15 8.56 -0.74
CA GLY A 356 4.05 7.13 -1.03
C GLY A 356 4.26 6.25 0.22
N LEU A 357 5.21 6.61 1.08
CA LEU A 357 5.44 5.94 2.36
C LEU A 357 4.24 6.07 3.30
N LEU A 358 3.65 7.25 3.46
CA LEU A 358 2.43 7.44 4.25
C LEU A 358 1.26 6.61 3.72
N THR A 359 1.02 6.65 2.41
CA THR A 359 -0.03 5.83 1.77
C THR A 359 0.22 4.34 2.01
N SER A 360 1.47 3.88 1.89
CA SER A 360 1.85 2.50 2.16
C SER A 360 1.60 2.10 3.62
N ILE A 361 1.98 2.93 4.59
CA ILE A 361 1.74 2.65 6.02
C ILE A 361 0.24 2.52 6.30
N GLN A 362 -0.59 3.37 5.67
CA GLN A 362 -2.03 3.29 5.82
C GLN A 362 -2.61 2.02 5.19
N LYS A 363 -2.27 1.74 3.92
CA LYS A 363 -2.84 0.63 3.14
C LYS A 363 -2.33 -0.75 3.59
N HIS A 364 -1.06 -0.84 4.00
CA HIS A 364 -0.39 -2.09 4.33
C HIS A 364 -0.17 -2.25 5.85
N SER A 365 -1.10 -1.70 6.64
CA SER A 365 -1.15 -1.88 8.10
C SER A 365 -1.74 -3.24 8.51
N GLU A 366 -2.52 -3.85 7.62
CA GLU A 366 -3.11 -5.17 7.83
C GLU A 366 -2.19 -6.30 7.34
N ILE A 367 -2.23 -7.44 8.04
CA ILE A 367 -1.46 -8.63 7.69
C ILE A 367 -2.27 -9.47 6.69
N PRO A 368 -1.72 -9.84 5.52
CA PRO A 368 -2.40 -10.71 4.58
C PRO A 368 -2.80 -12.04 5.23
N SER A 369 -4.00 -12.55 4.95
CA SER A 369 -4.41 -13.89 5.38
C SER A 369 -4.25 -14.95 4.29
N THR A 370 -4.23 -14.54 3.02
CA THR A 370 -4.00 -15.39 1.85
C THR A 370 -2.53 -15.31 1.40
N PHE A 371 -2.08 -16.31 0.64
CA PHE A 371 -0.70 -16.36 0.15
C PHE A 371 -0.54 -15.67 -1.22
N ASP A 372 -1.57 -15.73 -2.05
CA ASP A 372 -1.58 -15.35 -3.47
C ASP A 372 -2.25 -13.99 -3.73
N GLY A 373 -2.72 -13.31 -2.68
CA GLY A 373 -3.43 -12.05 -2.80
C GLY A 373 -4.93 -12.20 -3.08
N GLU A 374 -5.49 -13.41 -3.00
CA GLU A 374 -6.93 -13.59 -3.11
C GLU A 374 -7.69 -12.80 -2.02
N ASN A 375 -8.94 -12.44 -2.32
CA ASN A 375 -9.79 -11.75 -1.36
C ASN A 375 -10.10 -12.70 -0.19
N PRO A 376 -9.75 -12.33 1.05
CA PRO A 376 -9.89 -13.23 2.19
C PRO A 376 -11.34 -13.61 2.51
N GLU A 377 -12.31 -12.77 2.13
CA GLU A 377 -13.74 -13.07 2.30
C GLU A 377 -14.22 -14.16 1.33
N LEU A 378 -13.44 -14.44 0.27
CA LEU A 378 -13.76 -15.46 -0.74
C LEU A 378 -12.85 -16.70 -0.66
N ALA A 379 -11.58 -16.53 -0.27
CA ALA A 379 -10.56 -17.58 -0.30
C ALA A 379 -10.84 -18.77 0.64
N PHE A 380 -11.69 -18.57 1.66
CA PHE A 380 -11.96 -19.56 2.70
C PHE A 380 -13.43 -20.01 2.77
N VAL A 381 -14.24 -19.65 1.79
CA VAL A 381 -15.64 -20.09 1.66
C VAL A 381 -15.82 -20.97 0.42
N ASP A 382 -16.72 -21.95 0.49
CA ASP A 382 -17.14 -22.75 -0.66
C ASP A 382 -18.09 -21.93 -1.55
N SER A 383 -17.62 -20.81 -2.11
CA SER A 383 -18.36 -20.04 -3.10
C SER A 383 -17.98 -20.49 -4.51
N LYS A 384 -18.98 -20.94 -5.28
CA LYS A 384 -18.75 -21.62 -6.57
C LYS A 384 -18.60 -20.69 -7.78
N SER A 385 -19.00 -19.42 -7.71
CA SER A 385 -18.88 -18.50 -8.86
C SER A 385 -18.94 -17.03 -8.45
N ARG A 386 -17.88 -16.28 -8.74
CA ARG A 386 -17.86 -14.80 -8.71
C ARG A 386 -18.19 -14.25 -10.10
N LEU A 387 -18.91 -13.13 -10.16
CA LEU A 387 -19.09 -12.37 -11.41
C LEU A 387 -17.76 -11.76 -11.85
N LEU A 388 -17.33 -12.07 -13.07
CA LEU A 388 -16.08 -11.60 -13.65
C LEU A 388 -16.35 -10.98 -15.02
N ILE A 389 -15.89 -9.75 -15.23
CA ILE A 389 -15.96 -9.10 -16.53
C ILE A 389 -15.12 -9.90 -17.53
N GLY A 390 -15.65 -10.05 -18.75
CA GLY A 390 -15.10 -10.90 -19.80
C GLY A 390 -15.40 -12.40 -19.64
N ASN A 391 -16.12 -12.84 -18.60
CA ASN A 391 -16.65 -14.22 -18.54
C ASN A 391 -17.97 -14.34 -19.29
N LYS A 392 -18.24 -15.58 -19.73
CA LYS A 392 -19.52 -15.96 -20.33
C LYS A 392 -20.53 -16.34 -19.25
N TYR A 393 -21.76 -15.90 -19.44
CA TYR A 393 -22.91 -16.21 -18.60
C TYR A 393 -24.12 -16.53 -19.48
N ILE A 394 -25.00 -17.38 -18.96
CA ILE A 394 -26.31 -17.64 -19.55
C ILE A 394 -27.30 -16.80 -18.76
N VAL A 395 -28.03 -15.92 -19.45
CA VAL A 395 -28.98 -14.99 -18.84
C VAL A 395 -30.32 -15.04 -19.59
N PRO A 396 -31.45 -14.79 -18.93
CA PRO A 396 -32.74 -14.71 -19.61
C PRO A 396 -32.80 -13.44 -20.49
N GLY A 397 -33.12 -13.61 -21.77
CA GLY A 397 -33.42 -12.54 -22.71
C GLY A 397 -34.82 -11.95 -22.52
N ASP A 398 -35.15 -10.93 -23.31
CA ASP A 398 -36.42 -10.18 -23.20
C ASP A 398 -37.68 -11.06 -23.41
N ASP A 399 -37.55 -12.17 -24.13
CA ASP A 399 -38.58 -13.16 -24.41
C ASP A 399 -38.53 -14.38 -23.46
N GLY A 400 -37.65 -14.34 -22.45
CA GLY A 400 -37.42 -15.43 -21.50
C GLY A 400 -36.53 -16.57 -22.03
N THR A 401 -35.98 -16.44 -23.24
CA THR A 401 -35.03 -17.43 -23.77
C THR A 401 -33.66 -17.29 -23.11
N GLU A 402 -32.94 -18.40 -22.95
CA GLU A 402 -31.57 -18.36 -22.44
C GLU A 402 -30.62 -17.83 -23.51
N VAL A 403 -29.92 -16.73 -23.20
CA VAL A 403 -28.96 -16.10 -24.09
C VAL A 403 -27.56 -16.20 -23.48
N GLU A 404 -26.63 -16.76 -24.24
CA GLU A 404 -25.20 -16.72 -23.88
C GLU A 404 -24.65 -15.31 -24.16
N CYS A 405 -24.08 -14.69 -23.13
CA CYS A 405 -23.54 -13.33 -23.19
C CYS A 405 -22.20 -13.23 -22.45
N ILE A 406 -21.40 -12.24 -22.84
CA ILE A 406 -20.15 -11.87 -22.16
C ILE A 406 -20.45 -10.68 -21.25
N LEU A 407 -20.12 -10.80 -19.95
CA LEU A 407 -20.24 -9.67 -19.02
C LEU A 407 -19.25 -8.56 -19.40
N THR A 408 -19.73 -7.33 -19.61
CA THR A 408 -18.90 -6.20 -20.04
C THR A 408 -18.80 -5.08 -19.01
N SER A 409 -19.76 -4.98 -18.09
CA SER A 409 -19.71 -4.05 -16.96
C SER A 409 -20.57 -4.53 -15.81
N ALA A 410 -20.25 -4.11 -14.58
CA ALA A 410 -21.11 -4.35 -13.43
C ALA A 410 -20.92 -3.27 -12.36
N VAL A 411 -22.00 -2.96 -11.63
CA VAL A 411 -21.99 -2.08 -10.46
C VAL A 411 -22.78 -2.71 -9.33
N VAL A 412 -22.31 -2.56 -8.09
CA VAL A 412 -22.97 -3.14 -6.91
C VAL A 412 -23.87 -2.11 -6.24
N ASN A 413 -25.12 -2.50 -5.98
CA ASN A 413 -25.98 -1.82 -5.02
C ASN A 413 -25.87 -2.54 -3.67
N GLU A 414 -25.15 -1.91 -2.74
CA GLU A 414 -24.89 -2.49 -1.42
C GLU A 414 -26.16 -2.64 -0.56
N GLN A 415 -27.15 -1.77 -0.74
CA GLN A 415 -28.39 -1.79 0.04
C GLN A 415 -29.26 -2.98 -0.35
N GLU A 416 -29.37 -3.23 -1.65
CA GLU A 416 -30.18 -4.30 -2.22
C GLU A 416 -29.44 -5.65 -2.30
N LYS A 417 -28.12 -5.67 -2.05
CA LYS A 417 -27.24 -6.84 -2.23
C LYS A 417 -27.31 -7.45 -3.64
N ILE A 418 -27.34 -6.59 -4.66
CA ILE A 418 -27.38 -7.00 -6.06
C ILE A 418 -26.29 -6.31 -6.88
N ALA A 419 -25.79 -6.99 -7.90
CA ALA A 419 -25.00 -6.42 -8.97
C ALA A 419 -25.91 -6.15 -10.19
N PHE A 420 -25.90 -4.91 -10.67
CA PHE A 420 -26.46 -4.55 -11.98
C PHE A 420 -25.40 -4.79 -13.04
N CYS A 421 -25.70 -5.65 -14.00
CA CYS A 421 -24.75 -6.17 -14.97
C CYS A 421 -25.13 -5.74 -16.38
N GLY A 422 -24.15 -5.20 -17.12
CA GLY A 422 -24.22 -5.03 -18.56
C GLY A 422 -23.44 -6.15 -19.25
N ALA A 423 -24.05 -6.77 -20.25
CA ALA A 423 -23.45 -7.83 -21.04
C ALA A 423 -23.72 -7.66 -22.52
N THR A 424 -22.91 -8.34 -23.35
CA THR A 424 -23.07 -8.37 -24.80
C THR A 424 -23.24 -9.81 -25.25
N SER A 425 -24.34 -10.11 -25.93
CA SER A 425 -24.59 -11.42 -26.53
C SER A 425 -23.66 -11.70 -27.70
N ILE A 426 -23.60 -12.96 -28.14
CA ILE A 426 -22.74 -13.39 -29.27
C ILE A 426 -23.10 -12.64 -30.57
N ASP A 427 -24.37 -12.27 -30.75
CA ASP A 427 -24.86 -11.48 -31.90
C ASP A 427 -24.68 -9.96 -31.73
N GLY A 428 -24.03 -9.50 -30.65
CA GLY A 428 -23.68 -8.10 -30.43
C GLY A 428 -24.75 -7.24 -29.76
N ARG A 429 -25.87 -7.82 -29.31
CA ARG A 429 -26.90 -7.09 -28.56
C ARG A 429 -26.48 -6.83 -27.11
N GLY A 430 -26.81 -5.66 -26.60
CA GLY A 430 -26.63 -5.32 -25.18
C GLY A 430 -27.75 -5.91 -24.33
N ILE A 431 -27.41 -6.55 -23.21
CA ILE A 431 -28.34 -7.15 -22.25
C ILE A 431 -28.05 -6.56 -20.86
N LEU A 432 -29.10 -6.19 -20.14
CA LEU A 432 -29.01 -5.78 -18.74
C LEU A 432 -29.67 -6.84 -17.86
N PHE A 433 -28.97 -7.29 -16.83
CA PHE A 433 -29.53 -8.22 -15.86
C PHE A 433 -29.08 -7.90 -14.43
N ARG A 434 -29.76 -8.47 -13.45
CA ARG A 434 -29.44 -8.34 -12.03
C ARG A 434 -28.95 -9.68 -11.51
N ALA A 435 -27.92 -9.65 -10.69
CA ALA A 435 -27.40 -10.84 -10.03
C ALA A 435 -27.35 -10.62 -8.51
N PRO A 436 -28.00 -11.47 -7.71
CA PRO A 436 -27.90 -11.38 -6.25
C PRO A 436 -26.47 -11.72 -5.80
N LEU A 437 -25.99 -11.02 -4.80
CA LEU A 437 -24.69 -11.28 -4.17
C LEU A 437 -24.88 -12.03 -2.86
N SER A 438 -24.03 -13.03 -2.62
CA SER A 438 -23.89 -13.63 -1.30
C SER A 438 -23.31 -12.64 -0.27
N ASP A 439 -23.45 -12.96 1.02
CA ASP A 439 -22.86 -12.12 2.08
C ASP A 439 -21.33 -12.05 1.97
N ALA A 440 -20.68 -13.15 1.56
CA ALA A 440 -19.24 -13.20 1.32
C ALA A 440 -18.82 -12.30 0.15
N GLU A 441 -19.60 -12.30 -0.95
CA GLU A 441 -19.36 -11.42 -2.10
C GLU A 441 -19.57 -9.95 -1.75
N LEU A 442 -20.60 -9.62 -0.96
CA LEU A 442 -20.81 -8.24 -0.52
C LEU A 442 -19.69 -7.77 0.43
N ALA A 443 -19.23 -8.63 1.33
CA ALA A 443 -18.07 -8.33 2.19
C ALA A 443 -16.80 -8.13 1.36
N ALA A 444 -16.56 -9.01 0.37
CA ALA A 444 -15.46 -8.92 -0.57
C ALA A 444 -15.49 -7.60 -1.37
N TRP A 445 -16.67 -7.20 -1.87
CA TRP A 445 -16.89 -5.92 -2.55
C TRP A 445 -16.55 -4.73 -1.65
N LYS A 446 -17.10 -4.69 -0.42
CA LYS A 446 -16.86 -3.59 0.53
C LYS A 446 -15.40 -3.42 0.88
N ARG A 447 -14.64 -4.53 0.89
CA ARG A 447 -13.23 -4.54 1.22
C ARG A 447 -12.33 -4.15 0.04
N HIS A 448 -12.65 -4.64 -1.15
CA HIS A 448 -11.83 -4.52 -2.35
C HIS A 448 -12.69 -4.29 -3.61
N SER A 449 -13.43 -3.18 -3.63
CA SER A 449 -14.33 -2.83 -4.74
C SER A 449 -13.60 -2.72 -6.08
N ASP A 450 -12.35 -2.26 -6.03
CA ASP A 450 -11.59 -1.88 -7.21
C ASP A 450 -11.18 -3.07 -8.07
N THR A 451 -11.22 -4.30 -7.56
CA THR A 451 -10.83 -5.52 -8.31
C THR A 451 -11.91 -6.60 -8.27
N PHE A 452 -13.08 -6.29 -7.70
CA PHE A 452 -14.12 -7.26 -7.39
C PHE A 452 -14.67 -7.99 -8.63
N PHE A 453 -14.70 -7.35 -9.80
CA PHE A 453 -15.17 -7.96 -11.05
C PHE A 453 -14.04 -8.53 -11.91
N GLY A 454 -12.83 -8.69 -11.36
CA GLY A 454 -11.70 -9.29 -12.07
C GLY A 454 -10.98 -8.36 -13.05
N GLU A 455 -11.29 -7.07 -13.02
CA GLU A 455 -10.53 -6.00 -13.65
C GLU A 455 -10.40 -4.82 -12.68
N VAL A 456 -9.41 -3.95 -12.89
CA VAL A 456 -9.25 -2.74 -12.08
C VAL A 456 -10.33 -1.72 -12.45
N SER A 457 -11.21 -1.43 -11.51
CA SER A 457 -12.26 -0.43 -11.66
C SER A 457 -11.66 0.94 -11.97
N ARG A 458 -12.31 1.66 -12.89
CA ARG A 458 -11.96 3.04 -13.25
C ARG A 458 -12.73 4.08 -12.43
N SER A 459 -13.58 3.64 -11.49
CA SER A 459 -14.33 4.56 -10.64
C SER A 459 -13.45 5.08 -9.51
N SER A 460 -13.03 6.35 -9.57
CA SER A 460 -12.39 7.02 -8.44
C SER A 460 -13.31 8.10 -7.85
N THR A 461 -13.26 8.26 -6.52
CA THR A 461 -13.93 9.37 -5.84
C THR A 461 -12.91 10.49 -5.63
N SER A 462 -13.14 11.66 -6.25
CA SER A 462 -12.31 12.83 -6.05
C SER A 462 -12.81 13.63 -4.84
N LYS A 463 -12.02 13.70 -3.76
CA LYS A 463 -12.39 14.42 -2.53
C LYS A 463 -11.68 15.77 -2.39
N THR A 464 -10.58 15.95 -3.11
CA THR A 464 -9.77 17.17 -3.12
C THR A 464 -9.48 17.64 -4.54
N ALA A 465 -9.04 18.90 -4.70
CA ALA A 465 -8.56 19.41 -5.99
C ALA A 465 -7.33 18.62 -6.49
N LEU A 466 -6.50 18.09 -5.60
CA LEU A 466 -5.37 17.21 -5.96
C LEU A 466 -5.85 15.86 -6.48
N ASP A 467 -6.89 15.27 -5.87
CA ASP A 467 -7.46 14.00 -6.35
C ASP A 467 -8.07 14.19 -7.75
N MET A 468 -8.76 15.31 -7.98
CA MET A 468 -9.30 15.66 -9.29
C MET A 468 -8.20 15.88 -10.32
N TYR A 469 -7.11 16.56 -9.94
CA TYR A 469 -5.93 16.71 -10.79
C TYR A 469 -5.36 15.34 -11.19
N ASP A 470 -5.24 14.40 -10.25
CA ASP A 470 -4.72 13.05 -10.54
C ASP A 470 -5.62 12.28 -11.51
N PHE A 471 -6.94 12.31 -11.28
CA PHE A 471 -7.92 11.70 -12.18
C PHE A 471 -7.81 12.26 -13.62
N LEU A 472 -7.66 13.57 -13.74
CA LEU A 472 -7.48 14.22 -15.04
C LEU A 472 -6.14 13.86 -15.67
N MET A 473 -5.07 13.74 -14.89
CA MET A 473 -3.77 13.29 -15.38
C MET A 473 -3.82 11.84 -15.90
N GLU A 474 -4.53 10.94 -15.23
CA GLU A 474 -4.75 9.57 -15.73
C GLU A 474 -5.44 9.55 -17.09
N THR A 475 -6.35 10.50 -17.32
CA THR A 475 -7.12 10.62 -18.56
C THR A 475 -6.32 11.30 -19.68
N TYR A 476 -5.68 12.43 -19.39
CA TYR A 476 -5.15 13.33 -20.42
C TYR A 476 -3.63 13.31 -20.58
N SER A 477 -2.88 12.66 -19.68
CA SER A 477 -1.39 12.62 -19.74
C SER A 477 -0.83 12.06 -21.06
N LYS A 478 -1.57 11.19 -21.73
CA LYS A 478 -1.19 10.59 -23.02
C LYS A 478 -1.68 11.37 -24.25
N SER A 479 -2.41 12.47 -24.06
CA SER A 479 -2.86 13.33 -25.15
C SER A 479 -1.66 13.99 -25.83
N THR A 480 -1.69 14.11 -27.15
CA THR A 480 -0.60 14.78 -27.88
C THR A 480 -0.56 16.27 -27.55
N LYS A 481 0.63 16.89 -27.66
CA LYS A 481 0.79 18.35 -27.46
C LYS A 481 -0.18 19.15 -28.34
N ALA A 482 -0.35 18.75 -29.60
CA ALA A 482 -1.29 19.39 -30.53
C ALA A 482 -2.74 19.33 -30.02
N LYS A 483 -3.18 18.18 -29.50
CA LYS A 483 -4.53 18.01 -28.96
C LYS A 483 -4.76 18.83 -27.69
N LEU A 484 -3.76 18.91 -26.82
CA LEU A 484 -3.81 19.76 -25.63
C LEU A 484 -3.89 21.25 -25.99
N LEU A 485 -3.14 21.70 -26.99
CA LEU A 485 -3.23 23.08 -27.49
C LEU A 485 -4.58 23.38 -28.14
N GLU A 486 -5.18 22.40 -28.83
CA GLU A 486 -6.55 22.52 -29.34
C GLU A 486 -7.56 22.73 -28.20
N PHE A 487 -7.45 21.94 -27.12
CA PHE A 487 -8.29 22.11 -25.93
C PHE A 487 -8.08 23.46 -25.23
N LEU A 488 -6.88 24.05 -25.38
CA LEU A 488 -6.48 25.33 -24.79
C LEU A 488 -6.58 26.49 -25.78
N ALA A 489 -7.19 26.33 -26.96
CA ALA A 489 -7.14 27.33 -28.03
C ALA A 489 -7.69 28.72 -27.62
N ALA A 490 -8.64 28.76 -26.68
CA ALA A 490 -9.21 29.99 -26.13
C ALA A 490 -8.41 30.59 -24.96
N ALA A 491 -7.28 29.99 -24.57
CA ALA A 491 -6.47 30.47 -23.46
C ALA A 491 -5.73 31.78 -23.84
N PRO A 492 -5.80 32.83 -23.01
CA PRO A 492 -5.17 34.13 -23.32
C PRO A 492 -3.63 34.04 -23.40
N ASP A 493 -3.05 33.04 -22.76
CA ASP A 493 -1.62 32.78 -22.66
C ASP A 493 -1.15 31.64 -23.58
N ILE A 494 -1.89 31.33 -24.64
CA ILE A 494 -1.61 30.20 -25.55
C ILE A 494 -0.19 30.21 -26.13
N VAL A 495 0.42 31.39 -26.34
CA VAL A 495 1.80 31.52 -26.82
C VAL A 495 2.80 30.94 -25.82
N GLN A 496 2.59 31.18 -24.52
CA GLN A 496 3.45 30.66 -23.45
C GLN A 496 3.22 29.15 -23.28
N LEU A 497 1.96 28.71 -23.33
CA LEU A 497 1.59 27.29 -23.26
C LEU A 497 2.17 26.48 -24.43
N ALA A 498 2.23 27.06 -25.63
CA ALA A 498 2.82 26.44 -26.81
C ALA A 498 4.34 26.22 -26.67
N ALA A 499 5.03 26.97 -25.80
CA ALA A 499 6.45 26.78 -25.51
C ALA A 499 6.73 25.59 -24.58
N LEU A 500 5.74 25.14 -23.79
CA LEU A 500 5.90 24.00 -22.88
C LEU A 500 6.07 22.68 -23.65
N ASP A 501 6.81 21.75 -23.06
CA ASP A 501 6.81 20.37 -23.54
C ASP A 501 5.47 19.68 -23.26
N GLN A 502 5.27 18.49 -23.82
CA GLN A 502 3.99 17.79 -23.69
C GLN A 502 3.64 17.47 -22.22
N PRO A 503 4.56 16.94 -21.39
CA PRO A 503 4.25 16.66 -19.98
C PRO A 503 3.88 17.90 -19.18
N ALA A 504 4.62 19.01 -19.34
CA ALA A 504 4.31 20.25 -18.65
C ALA A 504 2.97 20.84 -19.12
N LEU A 505 2.68 20.80 -20.42
CA LEU A 505 1.40 21.27 -20.96
C LEU A 505 0.22 20.42 -20.44
N ALA A 506 0.36 19.10 -20.38
CA ALA A 506 -0.65 18.20 -19.84
C ALA A 506 -0.93 18.51 -18.36
N SER A 507 0.12 18.76 -17.57
CA SER A 507 0.00 19.16 -16.17
C SER A 507 -0.71 20.51 -16.02
N VAL A 508 -0.39 21.52 -16.84
CA VAL A 508 -1.09 22.82 -16.78
C VAL A 508 -2.55 22.69 -17.20
N TYR A 509 -2.84 21.91 -18.23
CA TYR A 509 -4.21 21.63 -18.66
C TYR A 509 -5.04 20.99 -17.54
N CYS A 510 -4.52 19.92 -16.93
CA CYS A 510 -5.22 19.21 -15.85
C CYS A 510 -5.37 20.07 -14.59
N GLU A 511 -4.39 20.91 -14.26
CA GLU A 511 -4.50 21.87 -13.14
C GLU A 511 -5.65 22.86 -13.38
N ARG A 512 -5.76 23.44 -14.58
CA ARG A 512 -6.82 24.41 -14.91
C ARG A 512 -8.20 23.77 -14.84
N LEU A 513 -8.34 22.56 -15.35
CA LEU A 513 -9.58 21.80 -15.27
C LEU A 513 -9.93 21.46 -13.81
N ALA A 514 -8.97 20.95 -13.03
CA ALA A 514 -9.18 20.64 -11.62
C ALA A 514 -9.61 21.88 -10.83
N THR A 515 -8.91 23.01 -11.04
CA THR A 515 -9.25 24.30 -10.42
C THR A 515 -10.66 24.74 -10.79
N HIS A 516 -11.05 24.65 -12.06
CA HIS A 516 -12.39 25.03 -12.50
C HIS A 516 -13.50 24.13 -11.90
N LEU A 517 -13.28 22.81 -11.89
CA LEU A 517 -14.24 21.84 -11.36
C LEU A 517 -14.37 21.96 -9.83
N PHE A 518 -13.27 22.23 -9.13
CA PHE A 518 -13.23 22.29 -7.67
C PHE A 518 -13.55 23.68 -7.10
N ALA A 519 -13.45 24.76 -7.90
CA ALA A 519 -13.90 26.10 -7.50
C ALA A 519 -15.40 26.15 -7.13
N LYS A 520 -16.18 25.16 -7.58
CA LYS A 520 -17.61 25.00 -7.26
C LYS A 520 -17.87 24.11 -6.03
N ALA A 521 -16.86 23.44 -5.49
CA ALA A 521 -17.02 22.38 -4.47
C ALA A 521 -16.95 22.86 -3.01
N GLY A 522 -16.81 24.17 -2.75
CA GLY A 522 -16.64 24.70 -1.38
C GLY A 522 -15.25 24.40 -0.80
N PRO A 523 -14.89 25.00 0.35
CA PRO A 523 -13.51 25.09 0.80
C PRO A 523 -12.88 23.72 1.10
N THR A 524 -11.59 23.62 0.79
CA THR A 524 -10.67 22.57 1.27
C THR A 524 -10.76 22.43 2.79
N LEU A 525 -10.77 21.18 3.28
CA LEU A 525 -10.51 20.89 4.69
C LEU A 525 -9.20 21.59 5.09
N GLY A 526 -9.28 22.45 6.11
CA GLY A 526 -8.08 23.07 6.70
C GLY A 526 -7.08 22.01 7.16
N PRO A 527 -5.84 22.41 7.50
CA PRO A 527 -4.81 21.47 7.90
C PRO A 527 -5.30 20.58 9.06
N VAL A 528 -5.01 19.28 8.94
CA VAL A 528 -5.49 18.22 9.84
C VAL A 528 -5.10 18.49 11.30
N LEU A 529 -3.94 19.10 11.50
CA LEU A 529 -3.48 19.64 12.77
C LEU A 529 -3.18 21.13 12.62
N GLN A 530 -3.43 21.89 13.68
CA GLN A 530 -3.05 23.29 13.77
C GLN A 530 -2.21 23.52 15.01
N THR A 531 -1.35 24.55 14.96
CA THR A 531 -0.52 24.93 16.08
C THR A 531 -0.40 26.45 16.16
N LYS A 532 -0.34 26.98 17.38
CA LYS A 532 -0.13 28.42 17.64
C LYS A 532 1.34 28.85 17.52
N TRP A 533 2.25 27.91 17.32
CA TRP A 533 3.70 28.14 17.27
C TRP A 533 4.22 28.46 15.86
N ARG A 534 3.33 28.68 14.90
CA ARG A 534 3.69 29.28 13.60
C ARG A 534 4.00 30.76 13.78
N GLY A 535 5.10 31.22 13.19
CA GLY A 535 5.25 32.63 12.85
C GLY A 535 4.15 33.03 11.86
N SER A 536 3.65 34.26 11.96
CA SER A 536 2.65 34.77 11.02
C SER A 536 3.11 34.54 9.57
N PRO A 537 2.23 34.09 8.66
CA PRO A 537 2.59 34.04 7.24
C PRO A 537 3.05 35.42 6.80
N PRO A 538 4.03 35.53 5.88
CA PRO A 538 4.40 36.82 5.32
C PRO A 538 3.14 37.46 4.76
N ALA A 539 2.85 38.70 5.20
CA ALA A 539 1.71 39.44 4.71
C ALA A 539 1.79 39.47 3.17
N PRO A 540 0.67 39.27 2.45
CA PRO A 540 0.69 39.42 1.00
C PRO A 540 1.23 40.81 0.68
N ASN A 541 2.26 40.85 -0.16
CA ASN A 541 3.03 42.05 -0.46
C ASN A 541 2.10 43.07 -1.13
N LYS A 542 1.41 43.91 -0.34
CA LYS A 542 0.68 45.09 -0.82
C LYS A 542 1.71 46.15 -1.18
N ARG A 543 2.33 46.04 -2.35
CA ARG A 543 3.05 47.13 -3.02
C ARG A 543 3.41 46.68 -4.43
N MET A 544 2.55 47.02 -5.38
CA MET A 544 2.87 47.42 -6.76
C MET A 544 1.53 47.84 -7.40
N ASP A 545 1.03 49.00 -6.99
CA ASP A 545 0.03 49.79 -7.71
C ASP A 545 0.10 51.20 -7.10
N GLU A 546 1.20 51.90 -7.40
CA GLU A 546 1.32 53.36 -7.30
C GLU A 546 2.75 53.75 -7.77
N ALA A 547 2.97 53.66 -9.08
CA ALA A 547 3.93 54.49 -9.82
C ALA A 547 3.85 54.13 -11.31
N GLU A 548 2.96 54.78 -12.05
CA GLU A 548 3.34 55.54 -13.24
C GLU A 548 2.14 56.36 -13.73
N ARG A 549 2.40 57.67 -13.83
CA ARG A 549 1.60 58.67 -14.52
C ARG A 549 1.96 58.66 -16.00
#